data_AF-A0A935E6L5-F1
#
_entry.id   AF-A0A935E6L5-F1
#
_cell.length_a   1.000
_cell.length_b   1.000
_cell.length_c   1.000
_cell.angle_alpha   90.00
_cell.angle_beta   90.00
_cell.angle_gamma   90.00
#
_symmetry.space_group_name_H-M   'P 1'
#
loop_
_entity.id
_entity.type
_entity.pdbx_description
1 polymer ?
#
loop_
_entity_poly.entity_id
_entity_poly.type
_entity_poly.pdbx_seq_one_letter_code
_entity_poly.pdbx_strand_id
1 'polypeptide(L)'
;MFTDYLKLGMDHILDLNGYDHILFVAVLCAGYELKQWKHVLILVTAFTIGHSLTLALSSMDLVSFSPSLIERLIPITIILTGIFNVFIAYKNKDVNQNFTINYLLALGFGLIHGLGFSLYFKAILGSEDSILMPLFAFNVGVELGQLLIVGFIMLLSYIFIEKLKLPQQKWTVIISLPSIMVAIYLLSQR
;
A
#
# COMPACT_ATOMS: atom_id res chain seq x y z
N MET A 1 -15.95 19.57 -5.36
CA MET A 1 -14.61 19.83 -4.79
C MET A 1 -14.18 18.74 -3.82
N PHE A 2 -14.58 18.77 -2.54
CA PHE A 2 -14.12 17.75 -1.56
C PHE A 2 -14.47 16.32 -1.96
N THR A 3 -15.73 16.08 -2.36
CA THR A 3 -16.22 14.76 -2.78
C THR A 3 -15.49 14.20 -3.99
N ASP A 4 -15.08 15.08 -4.92
CA ASP A 4 -14.42 14.68 -6.16
C ASP A 4 -13.00 14.19 -5.87
N TYR A 5 -12.26 14.92 -5.04
CA TYR A 5 -10.93 14.50 -4.59
C TYR A 5 -10.98 13.28 -3.65
N LEU A 6 -11.99 13.20 -2.78
CA LEU A 6 -12.21 11.99 -1.96
C LEU A 6 -12.44 10.76 -2.84
N LYS A 7 -13.30 10.89 -3.86
CA LYS A 7 -13.54 9.80 -4.81
C LYS A 7 -12.30 9.49 -5.61
N LEU A 8 -11.55 10.51 -6.08
CA LEU A 8 -10.29 10.33 -6.79
C LEU A 8 -9.27 9.53 -5.95
N GLY A 9 -9.15 9.83 -4.65
CA GLY A 9 -8.26 9.09 -3.75
C GLY A 9 -8.68 7.64 -3.55
N MET A 10 -10.00 7.41 -3.44
CA MET A 10 -10.54 6.05 -3.32
C MET A 10 -10.34 5.26 -4.61
N ASP A 11 -10.66 5.86 -5.76
CA ASP A 11 -10.52 5.28 -7.09
C ASP A 11 -9.03 5.01 -7.42
N HIS A 12 -8.11 5.87 -6.97
CA HIS A 12 -6.67 5.65 -7.11
C HIS A 12 -6.20 4.35 -6.43
N ILE A 13 -6.68 4.08 -5.22
CA ILE A 13 -6.31 2.87 -4.46
C ILE A 13 -7.02 1.62 -4.96
N LEU A 14 -8.26 1.77 -5.45
CA LEU A 14 -9.10 0.67 -5.93
C LEU A 14 -8.98 0.43 -7.44
N ASP A 15 -8.09 1.13 -8.15
CA ASP A 15 -7.93 0.97 -9.59
C ASP A 15 -7.42 -0.43 -9.95
N LEU A 16 -8.21 -1.15 -10.73
CA LEU A 16 -7.87 -2.49 -11.22
C LEU A 16 -6.84 -2.46 -12.35
N ASN A 17 -6.57 -1.30 -12.96
CA ASN A 17 -5.51 -1.15 -13.96
C ASN A 17 -4.15 -0.81 -13.29
N GLY A 18 -4.19 -0.10 -12.16
CA GLY A 18 -3.05 0.23 -11.29
C GLY A 18 -3.08 -0.56 -9.97
N TYR A 19 -3.14 -1.88 -10.06
CA TYR A 19 -3.37 -2.76 -8.90
C TYR A 19 -2.16 -2.89 -7.95
N ASP A 20 -1.10 -2.09 -8.11
CA ASP A 20 0.09 -2.10 -7.26
C ASP A 20 -0.23 -1.79 -5.80
N HIS A 21 -1.13 -0.83 -5.53
CA HIS A 21 -1.60 -0.52 -4.17
C HIS A 21 -2.36 -1.69 -3.55
N ILE A 22 -3.24 -2.33 -4.32
CA ILE A 22 -4.01 -3.50 -3.87
C ILE A 22 -3.05 -4.64 -3.51
N LEU A 23 -2.08 -4.94 -4.37
CA LEU A 23 -1.05 -5.95 -4.13
C LEU A 23 -0.19 -5.63 -2.91
N PHE A 24 0.20 -4.35 -2.76
CA PHE A 24 1.00 -3.90 -1.63
C PHE A 24 0.25 -4.07 -0.31
N VAL A 25 -0.99 -3.58 -0.21
CA VAL A 25 -1.83 -3.74 0.98
C VAL A 25 -2.08 -5.23 1.26
N ALA A 26 -2.30 -6.04 0.21
CA ALA A 26 -2.49 -7.47 0.36
C ALA A 26 -1.28 -8.17 0.96
N VAL A 27 -0.08 -7.91 0.42
CA VAL A 27 1.13 -8.51 0.94
C VAL A 27 1.47 -7.96 2.33
N LEU A 28 1.20 -6.69 2.62
CA LEU A 28 1.35 -6.12 3.96
C LEU A 28 0.45 -6.83 4.99
N CYS A 29 -0.79 -7.14 4.64
CA CYS A 29 -1.74 -7.83 5.51
C CYS A 29 -1.48 -9.34 5.65
N ALA A 30 -0.79 -9.95 4.69
CA ALA A 30 -0.62 -11.41 4.60
C ALA A 30 -0.08 -12.05 5.88
N GLY A 31 0.82 -11.36 6.58
CA GLY A 31 1.44 -11.84 7.81
C GLY A 31 0.59 -11.74 9.07
N TYR A 32 -0.57 -11.07 9.02
CA TYR A 32 -1.37 -10.71 10.20
C TYR A 32 -2.68 -11.51 10.29
N GLU A 33 -3.07 -11.84 11.52
CA GLU A 33 -4.39 -12.43 11.81
C GLU A 33 -5.43 -11.35 12.12
N LEU A 34 -6.72 -11.67 11.99
CA LEU A 34 -7.81 -10.73 12.29
C LEU A 34 -7.68 -10.10 13.69
N LYS A 35 -7.21 -10.85 14.70
CA LYS A 35 -7.00 -10.34 16.07
C LYS A 35 -5.99 -9.19 16.14
N GLN A 36 -5.09 -9.09 15.16
CA GLN A 36 -4.03 -8.09 15.05
C GLN A 36 -4.43 -6.90 14.17
N TRP A 37 -5.73 -6.72 13.86
CA TRP A 37 -6.23 -5.63 12.99
C TRP A 37 -5.70 -4.24 13.34
N LYS A 38 -5.51 -3.92 14.63
CA LYS A 38 -4.94 -2.64 15.07
C LYS A 38 -3.52 -2.40 14.54
N HIS A 39 -2.70 -3.44 14.49
CA HIS A 39 -1.34 -3.35 13.93
C HIS A 39 -1.40 -3.03 12.44
N VAL A 40 -2.27 -3.74 11.71
CA VAL A 40 -2.47 -3.51 10.28
C VAL A 40 -2.94 -2.08 10.02
N LEU A 41 -3.90 -1.57 10.80
CA LEU A 41 -4.34 -0.18 10.71
C LEU A 41 -3.19 0.81 10.87
N ILE A 42 -2.35 0.64 11.90
CA ILE A 42 -1.19 1.51 12.11
C ILE A 42 -0.25 1.47 10.89
N LEU A 43 -0.03 0.30 10.28
CA LEU A 43 0.84 0.17 9.11
C LEU A 43 0.25 0.83 7.86
N VAL A 44 -1.04 0.66 7.58
CA VAL A 44 -1.66 1.31 6.41
C VAL A 44 -1.71 2.82 6.60
N THR A 45 -2.00 3.31 7.80
CA THR A 45 -1.93 4.75 8.10
C THR A 45 -0.49 5.27 7.99
N ALA A 46 0.52 4.51 8.41
CA ALA A 46 1.92 4.88 8.22
C ALA A 46 2.30 5.01 6.74
N PHE A 47 1.82 4.09 5.90
CA PHE A 47 1.93 4.18 4.46
C PHE A 47 1.25 5.44 3.93
N THR A 48 0.02 5.72 4.34
CA THR A 48 -0.73 6.92 3.92
C THR A 48 -0.02 8.20 4.32
N ILE A 49 0.59 8.26 5.50
CA ILE A 49 1.39 9.41 5.95
C ILE A 49 2.58 9.64 5.02
N GLY A 50 3.34 8.58 4.72
CA GLY A 50 4.47 8.67 3.78
C GLY A 50 4.01 9.09 2.39
N HIS A 51 2.96 8.45 1.88
CA HIS A 51 2.34 8.74 0.59
C HIS A 51 1.91 10.20 0.48
N SER A 52 1.16 10.69 1.48
CA SER A 52 0.68 12.07 1.55
C SER A 52 1.83 13.06 1.50
N LEU A 53 2.92 12.77 2.21
CA LEU A 53 4.07 13.67 2.31
C LEU A 53 4.76 13.87 0.96
N THR A 54 5.12 12.79 0.27
CA THR A 54 5.79 12.92 -1.03
C THR A 54 4.86 13.37 -2.14
N LEU A 55 3.58 13.00 -2.08
CA LEU A 55 2.55 13.52 -2.97
C LEU A 55 2.47 15.05 -2.87
N ALA A 56 2.41 15.59 -1.64
CA ALA A 56 2.37 17.02 -1.38
C ALA A 56 3.64 17.72 -1.89
N LEU A 57 4.82 17.24 -1.46
CA LEU A 57 6.10 17.84 -1.81
C LEU A 57 6.34 17.85 -3.33
N SER A 58 5.99 16.76 -4.01
CA SER A 58 6.18 16.66 -5.45
C SER A 58 5.16 17.46 -6.25
N SER A 59 3.90 17.52 -5.80
CA SER A 59 2.87 18.36 -6.45
C SER A 59 3.16 19.86 -6.32
N MET A 60 3.90 20.26 -5.27
CA MET A 60 4.36 21.63 -5.04
C MET A 60 5.73 21.95 -5.66
N ASP A 61 6.28 21.07 -6.49
CA ASP A 61 7.62 21.21 -7.10
C ASP A 61 8.80 21.33 -6.11
N LEU A 62 8.61 20.95 -4.85
CA LEU A 62 9.67 20.97 -3.84
C LEU A 62 10.61 19.76 -3.99
N VAL A 63 10.11 18.67 -4.57
CA VAL A 63 10.85 17.43 -4.79
C VAL A 63 10.50 16.87 -6.16
N SER A 64 11.51 16.51 -6.95
CA SER A 64 11.33 15.86 -8.25
C SER A 64 12.24 14.65 -8.37
N PHE A 65 11.67 13.55 -8.87
CA PHE A 65 12.37 12.31 -9.16
C PHE A 65 12.00 11.83 -10.57
N SER A 66 12.84 11.00 -11.17
CA SER A 66 12.53 10.41 -12.47
C SER A 66 11.33 9.47 -12.37
N PRO A 67 10.25 9.67 -13.16
CA PRO A 67 9.09 8.77 -13.15
C PRO A 67 9.50 7.31 -13.42
N SER A 68 10.45 7.09 -14.33
CA SER A 68 10.98 5.76 -14.64
C SER A 68 11.70 5.07 -13.46
N LEU A 69 12.23 5.85 -12.51
CA LEU A 69 12.82 5.29 -11.30
C LEU A 69 11.71 4.88 -10.32
N ILE A 70 10.72 5.75 -10.11
CA ILE A 70 9.61 5.50 -9.18
C ILE A 70 8.76 4.32 -9.64
N GLU A 71 8.43 4.25 -10.93
CA GLU A 71 7.66 3.14 -11.51
C GLU A 71 8.36 1.78 -11.34
N ARG A 72 9.69 1.75 -11.27
CA ARG A 72 10.46 0.53 -10.97
C ARG A 72 10.54 0.25 -9.47
N LEU A 73 10.63 1.29 -8.64
CA LEU A 73 10.71 1.13 -7.19
C LEU A 73 9.41 0.61 -6.58
N ILE A 74 8.24 1.04 -7.06
CA ILE A 74 6.93 0.56 -6.59
C ILE A 74 6.85 -0.99 -6.57
N PRO A 75 6.99 -1.72 -7.69
CA PRO A 75 6.95 -3.18 -7.68
C PRO A 75 8.09 -3.80 -6.86
N ILE A 76 9.27 -3.17 -6.78
CA ILE A 76 10.37 -3.64 -5.92
C ILE A 76 9.94 -3.66 -4.45
N THR A 77 9.22 -2.64 -3.96
CA THR A 77 8.71 -2.64 -2.58
C THR A 77 7.75 -3.78 -2.27
N ILE A 78 6.90 -4.16 -3.25
CA ILE A 78 5.99 -5.32 -3.13
C ILE A 78 6.78 -6.61 -3.08
N ILE A 79 7.78 -6.78 -3.97
CA ILE A 79 8.67 -7.95 -4.01
C ILE A 79 9.40 -8.10 -2.67
N LEU A 80 10.00 -7.03 -2.15
CA LEU A 80 10.73 -7.03 -0.88
C LEU A 80 9.82 -7.44 0.28
N THR A 81 8.60 -6.88 0.35
CA THR A 81 7.63 -7.21 1.38
C THR A 81 7.20 -8.69 1.30
N GLY A 82 6.94 -9.19 0.09
CA GLY A 82 6.58 -10.59 -0.13
C GLY A 82 7.70 -11.55 0.24
N ILE A 83 8.95 -11.26 -0.16
CA ILE A 83 10.11 -12.09 0.20
C ILE A 83 10.30 -12.12 1.72
N PHE A 84 10.19 -10.96 2.38
CA PHE A 84 10.27 -10.85 3.82
C PHE A 84 9.22 -11.71 4.53
N ASN A 85 7.97 -11.65 4.06
CA ASN A 85 6.88 -12.47 4.57
C ASN A 85 7.12 -13.97 4.41
N VAL A 86 7.54 -14.41 3.21
CA VAL A 86 7.84 -15.82 2.93
C VAL A 86 8.97 -16.31 3.84
N PHE A 87 10.00 -15.49 4.04
CA PHE A 87 11.12 -15.82 4.92
C PHE A 87 10.71 -15.95 6.40
N ILE A 88 9.87 -15.04 6.90
CA ILE A 88 9.33 -15.10 8.27
C ILE A 88 8.44 -16.33 8.44
N ALA A 89 7.56 -16.60 7.46
CA ALA A 89 6.69 -17.77 7.45
C ALA A 89 7.50 -19.07 7.50
N TYR A 90 8.54 -19.20 6.68
CA TYR A 90 9.43 -20.36 6.67
C TYR A 90 10.16 -20.56 8.01
N LYS A 91 10.58 -19.47 8.66
CA LYS A 91 11.22 -19.52 9.98
C LYS A 91 10.24 -19.73 11.15
N ASN A 92 8.94 -19.87 10.89
CA ASN A 92 7.89 -19.96 11.91
C ASN A 92 7.97 -18.82 12.96
N LYS A 93 8.38 -17.62 12.52
CA LYS A 93 8.42 -16.44 13.40
C LYS A 93 7.13 -15.64 13.27
N ASP A 94 6.78 -14.92 14.33
CA ASP A 94 5.71 -13.94 14.28
C ASP A 94 6.20 -12.67 13.58
N VAL A 95 5.45 -12.20 12.58
CA VAL A 95 5.76 -10.99 11.81
C VAL A 95 5.80 -9.75 12.71
N ASN A 96 5.11 -9.78 13.86
CA ASN A 96 5.06 -8.68 14.82
C ASN A 96 6.30 -8.54 15.70
N GLN A 97 7.24 -9.51 15.69
CA GLN A 97 8.46 -9.42 16.50
C GLN A 97 9.27 -8.14 16.22
N ASN A 98 9.16 -7.59 15.01
CA ASN A 98 9.84 -6.36 14.60
C ASN A 98 8.86 -5.29 14.10
N PHE A 99 7.77 -5.05 14.83
CA PHE A 99 6.73 -4.09 14.43
C PHE A 99 7.29 -2.71 14.03
N THR A 100 8.30 -2.20 14.73
CA THR A 100 8.97 -0.93 14.39
C THR A 100 9.58 -0.94 12.98
N ILE A 101 10.21 -2.06 12.58
CA ILE A 101 10.78 -2.20 11.24
C ILE A 101 9.66 -2.22 10.20
N ASN A 102 8.58 -2.96 10.46
CA ASN A 102 7.43 -3.03 9.56
C ASN A 102 6.79 -1.63 9.39
N TYR A 103 6.70 -0.86 10.47
CA TYR A 103 6.21 0.52 10.45
C TYR A 103 7.08 1.43 9.58
N LEU A 104 8.40 1.40 9.78
CA LEU A 104 9.34 2.21 9.01
C LEU A 104 9.35 1.82 7.52
N LEU A 105 9.22 0.53 7.21
CA LEU A 105 9.09 0.05 5.84
C LEU A 105 7.78 0.52 5.21
N ALA A 106 6.64 0.38 5.90
CA ALA A 106 5.34 0.85 5.39
C ALA A 106 5.36 2.36 5.10
N LEU A 107 5.91 3.16 6.03
CA LEU A 107 6.09 4.60 5.83
C LEU A 107 7.02 4.89 4.64
N GLY A 108 8.17 4.23 4.56
CA GLY A 108 9.14 4.41 3.47
C GLY A 108 8.59 4.02 2.10
N PHE A 109 7.81 2.94 2.04
CA PHE A 109 7.13 2.52 0.81
C PHE A 109 6.01 3.49 0.43
N GLY A 110 5.30 4.05 1.41
CA GLY A 110 4.37 5.15 1.21
C GLY A 110 5.03 6.33 0.51
N LEU A 111 6.20 6.77 0.99
CA LEU A 111 6.97 7.85 0.34
C LEU A 111 7.20 7.57 -1.15
N ILE A 112 7.56 6.33 -1.52
CA ILE A 112 7.80 5.94 -2.91
C ILE A 112 6.52 5.98 -3.73
N HIS A 113 5.43 5.41 -3.23
CA HIS A 113 4.16 5.36 -3.96
C HIS A 113 3.56 6.76 -4.19
N GLY A 114 3.66 7.66 -3.20
CA GLY A 114 3.18 9.04 -3.33
C GLY A 114 3.83 9.82 -4.46
N LEU A 115 5.08 9.48 -4.81
CA LEU A 115 5.77 10.05 -5.97
C LEU A 115 5.23 9.53 -7.31
N GLY A 116 4.66 8.32 -7.34
CA GLY A 116 4.14 7.69 -8.56
C GLY A 116 2.89 8.38 -9.09
N PHE A 117 2.07 8.92 -8.19
CA PHE A 117 0.82 9.60 -8.55
C PHE A 117 0.92 11.13 -8.60
N SER A 118 2.03 11.72 -8.14
CA SER A 118 2.13 13.17 -7.93
C SER A 118 1.98 14.00 -9.21
N LEU A 119 2.54 13.53 -10.34
CA LEU A 119 2.42 14.23 -11.62
C LEU A 119 0.97 14.29 -12.12
N TYR A 120 0.24 13.19 -11.97
CA TYR A 120 -1.16 13.14 -12.36
C TYR A 120 -2.05 13.96 -11.41
N PHE A 121 -1.80 13.86 -10.10
CA PHE A 121 -2.50 14.69 -9.12
C PHE A 121 -2.29 16.19 -9.39
N LYS A 122 -1.04 16.60 -9.68
CA LYS A 122 -0.71 17.97 -10.05
C LYS A 122 -1.44 18.42 -11.32
N ALA A 123 -1.52 17.56 -12.34
CA ALA A 123 -2.25 17.86 -13.57
C ALA A 123 -3.75 18.09 -13.33
N ILE A 124 -4.37 17.32 -12.41
CA ILE A 124 -5.77 17.52 -11.99
C ILE A 124 -5.92 18.79 -11.15
N LEU A 125 -4.96 19.08 -10.28
CA LEU A 125 -4.98 20.28 -9.44
C LEU A 125 -5.02 21.57 -10.30
N GLY A 126 -4.40 21.57 -11.47
CA GLY A 126 -4.61 22.59 -12.50
C GLY A 126 -4.42 24.03 -11.97
N SER A 127 -5.51 24.80 -11.94
CA SER A 127 -5.55 26.20 -11.50
C SER A 127 -6.17 26.39 -10.11
N GLU A 128 -6.26 25.34 -9.29
CA GLU A 128 -6.78 25.46 -7.92
C GLU A 128 -5.90 26.41 -7.09
N ASP A 129 -6.55 27.35 -6.39
CA ASP A 129 -5.87 28.36 -5.56
C ASP A 129 -5.14 27.75 -4.35
N SER A 130 -5.53 26.55 -3.91
CA SER A 130 -4.96 25.88 -2.74
C SER A 130 -4.92 24.37 -2.87
N ILE A 131 -3.75 23.78 -2.62
CA ILE A 131 -3.53 22.33 -2.60
C ILE A 131 -4.09 21.65 -1.34
N LEU A 132 -4.27 22.38 -0.23
CA LEU A 132 -4.52 21.79 1.08
C LEU A 132 -5.82 20.97 1.14
N MET A 133 -6.93 21.55 0.68
CA MET A 133 -8.23 20.88 0.71
C MET A 133 -8.31 19.71 -0.29
N PRO A 134 -7.89 19.85 -1.56
CA PRO A 134 -7.76 18.73 -2.49
C PRO A 134 -6.92 17.58 -1.95
N LEU A 135 -5.73 17.89 -1.42
CA LEU A 135 -4.80 16.88 -0.90
C LEU A 135 -5.37 16.18 0.34
N PHE A 136 -5.99 16.92 1.26
CA PHE A 136 -6.63 16.34 2.43
C PHE A 136 -7.78 15.41 2.03
N ALA A 137 -8.69 15.87 1.17
CA ALA A 137 -9.81 15.05 0.68
C ALA A 137 -9.32 13.79 -0.03
N PHE A 138 -8.30 13.92 -0.88
CA PHE A 138 -7.68 12.81 -1.59
C PHE A 138 -7.10 11.78 -0.63
N ASN A 139 -6.31 12.19 0.37
CA ASN A 139 -5.71 11.24 1.31
C ASN A 139 -6.74 10.58 2.24
N VAL A 140 -7.85 11.27 2.57
CA VAL A 140 -9.01 10.62 3.22
C VAL A 140 -9.59 9.54 2.32
N GLY A 141 -9.74 9.81 1.02
CA GLY A 141 -10.15 8.82 0.02
C GLY A 141 -9.21 7.62 -0.06
N VAL A 142 -7.90 7.86 -0.06
CA VAL A 142 -6.85 6.84 -0.06
C VAL A 142 -6.97 5.93 1.16
N GLU A 143 -7.04 6.50 2.37
CA GLU A 143 -7.18 5.71 3.60
C GLU A 143 -8.47 4.88 3.56
N LEU A 144 -9.60 5.46 3.14
CA LEU A 144 -10.87 4.71 3.01
C LEU A 144 -10.76 3.55 2.02
N GLY A 145 -10.13 3.76 0.86
CA GLY A 145 -9.88 2.70 -0.12
C GLY A 145 -9.01 1.59 0.45
N GLN A 146 -7.94 1.95 1.18
CA GLN A 146 -7.06 0.98 1.83
C GLN A 146 -7.82 0.19 2.91
N LEU A 147 -8.65 0.84 3.72
CA LEU A 147 -9.44 0.17 4.75
C LEU A 147 -10.43 -0.84 4.18
N LEU A 148 -10.99 -0.59 2.99
CA LEU A 148 -11.84 -1.56 2.29
C LEU A 148 -11.04 -2.81 1.89
N ILE A 149 -9.84 -2.62 1.32
CA ILE A 149 -8.95 -3.73 0.94
C ILE A 149 -8.51 -4.51 2.19
N VAL A 150 -8.07 -3.81 3.24
CA VAL A 150 -7.69 -4.42 4.53
C VAL A 150 -8.85 -5.22 5.09
N GLY A 151 -10.05 -4.65 5.15
CA GLY A 151 -11.24 -5.33 5.66
C GLY A 151 -11.54 -6.62 4.90
N PHE A 152 -11.46 -6.58 3.57
CA PHE A 152 -11.65 -7.75 2.73
C PHE A 152 -10.60 -8.84 2.98
N ILE A 153 -9.32 -8.48 3.04
CA ILE A 153 -8.24 -9.45 3.22
C ILE A 153 -8.23 -10.04 4.63
N MET A 154 -8.56 -9.22 5.64
CA MET A 154 -8.68 -9.68 7.02
C MET A 154 -9.88 -10.61 7.22
N LEU A 155 -10.97 -10.38 6.49
CA LEU A 155 -12.10 -11.32 6.45
C LEU A 155 -11.68 -12.65 5.80
N LEU A 156 -10.96 -12.63 4.69
CA LEU A 156 -10.45 -13.85 4.06
C LEU A 156 -9.48 -14.59 4.99
N SER A 157 -8.53 -13.87 5.60
CA SER A 157 -7.61 -14.38 6.62
C SER A 157 -8.39 -15.12 7.72
N TYR A 158 -9.41 -14.49 8.30
CA TYR A 158 -10.28 -15.13 9.28
C TYR A 158 -10.94 -16.42 8.77
N ILE A 159 -11.51 -16.42 7.56
CA ILE A 159 -12.15 -17.60 6.99
C ILE A 159 -11.13 -18.73 6.82
N PHE A 160 -10.00 -18.48 6.17
CA PHE A 160 -9.03 -19.52 5.87
C PHE A 160 -8.32 -20.05 7.13
N ILE A 161 -7.91 -19.16 8.04
CA ILE A 161 -7.14 -19.57 9.22
C ILE A 161 -8.05 -20.11 10.31
N GLU A 162 -9.12 -19.39 10.66
CA GLU A 162 -9.94 -19.75 11.82
C GLU A 162 -11.04 -20.75 11.48
N LYS A 163 -11.69 -20.64 10.31
CA LYS A 163 -12.76 -21.57 9.89
C LYS A 163 -12.22 -22.79 9.16
N LEU A 164 -11.33 -22.60 8.18
CA LEU A 164 -10.76 -23.69 7.38
C LEU A 164 -9.48 -24.28 7.97
N LYS A 165 -9.01 -23.76 9.12
CA LYS A 165 -7.84 -24.27 9.86
C LYS A 165 -6.54 -24.29 9.03
N LEU A 166 -6.41 -23.37 8.08
CA LEU A 166 -5.19 -23.17 7.33
C LEU A 166 -4.12 -22.56 8.26
N PRO A 167 -2.91 -23.13 8.36
CA PRO A 167 -1.83 -22.51 9.12
C PRO A 167 -1.50 -21.10 8.63
N GLN A 168 -1.27 -20.16 9.54
CA GLN A 168 -0.91 -18.76 9.24
C GLN A 168 0.23 -18.67 8.23
N GLN A 169 1.26 -19.50 8.38
CA GLN A 169 2.42 -19.50 7.48
C GLN A 169 2.03 -19.84 6.03
N LYS A 170 1.10 -20.79 5.85
CA LYS A 170 0.59 -21.15 4.52
C LYS A 170 -0.25 -20.03 3.94
N TRP A 171 -1.10 -19.39 4.75
CA TRP A 171 -1.85 -18.21 4.34
C TRP A 171 -0.91 -17.09 3.85
N THR A 172 0.09 -16.74 4.66
CA THR A 172 1.10 -15.74 4.32
C THR A 172 1.77 -16.03 2.98
N VAL A 173 2.17 -17.29 2.74
CA VAL A 173 2.84 -17.70 1.50
C VAL A 173 1.88 -17.67 0.31
N ILE A 174 0.63 -18.11 0.48
CA ILE A 174 -0.41 -18.11 -0.58
C ILE A 174 -0.71 -16.70 -1.06
N ILE A 175 -0.68 -15.70 -0.19
CA ILE A 175 -0.85 -14.30 -0.60
C ILE A 175 0.47 -13.72 -1.14
N SER A 176 1.60 -14.00 -0.51
CA SER A 176 2.87 -13.35 -0.85
C SER A 176 3.45 -13.83 -2.18
N LEU A 177 3.41 -15.12 -2.51
CA LEU A 177 4.02 -15.63 -3.74
C LEU A 177 3.34 -15.08 -5.02
N PRO A 178 1.99 -15.09 -5.16
CA PRO A 178 1.34 -14.45 -6.29
C PRO A 178 1.66 -12.96 -6.38
N SER A 179 1.64 -12.22 -5.25
CA SER A 179 1.99 -10.80 -5.25
C SER A 179 3.42 -10.54 -5.74
N ILE A 180 4.38 -11.38 -5.35
CA ILE A 180 5.76 -11.30 -5.87
C ILE A 180 5.79 -11.57 -7.38
N MET A 181 5.13 -12.63 -7.85
CA MET A 181 5.11 -12.98 -9.28
C MET A 181 4.52 -11.86 -10.12
N VAL A 182 3.40 -11.29 -9.67
CA VAL A 182 2.75 -10.18 -10.37
C VAL A 182 3.62 -8.92 -10.30
N ALA A 183 4.28 -8.64 -9.18
CA ALA A 183 5.19 -7.49 -9.07
C ALA A 183 6.45 -7.65 -9.96
N ILE A 184 6.98 -8.85 -10.13
CA ILE A 184 8.05 -9.14 -11.10
C ILE A 184 7.56 -8.88 -12.52
N TYR A 185 6.34 -9.32 -12.84
CA TYR A 185 5.73 -9.04 -14.14
C TYR A 185 5.55 -7.54 -14.39
N LEU A 186 5.06 -6.79 -13.40
CA LEU A 186 4.98 -5.32 -13.47
C LEU A 186 6.35 -4.68 -13.72
N LEU A 187 7.39 -5.14 -13.00
CA LEU A 187 8.75 -4.63 -13.16
C LEU A 187 9.30 -4.89 -14.58
N SER A 188 8.93 -6.02 -15.21
CA SER A 188 9.38 -6.36 -16.57
C SER A 188 8.74 -5.53 -17.68
N GLN A 189 7.67 -4.80 -17.40
CA GLN A 189 6.97 -3.94 -18.36
C GLN A 189 7.45 -2.47 -18.35
N ARG A 190 8.36 -2.12 -17.45
CA ARG A 190 8.83 -0.75 -17.18
C ARG A 190 10.29 -0.54 -17.62
#